data_AF-A0A6V7HDJ6-F1
#
_entry.id   AF-A0A6V7HDJ6-F1
#
_cell.length_a   1.000
_cell.length_b   1.000
_cell.length_c   1.000
_cell.angle_alpha   90.00
_cell.angle_beta   90.00
_cell.angle_gamma   90.00
#
_symmetry.space_group_name_H-M   'P 1'
#
loop_
_entity.id
_entity.type
_entity.pdbx_description
1 polymer ?
#
loop_
_entity_poly.entity_id
_entity_poly.type
_entity_poly.pdbx_seq_one_letter_code
_entity_poly.pdbx_strand_id
1 'polypeptide(L)'
;KSTGLVTTTRVTHATPAALYAHAASRYWEDDGKVPPAARTSCKDIARQLLEDEPGRNINVVLGGGRRHFVPKVVQDVEEPDKEGRRLDGRNLIEEWSRNHRLRNVAAKFVANKEQFDNVDPRKVNHLLGLFSYSHMDFNVDRNTNGSGDPSLAEMTIKALRILAKNSEGYFLFVEGTYNTSGKTYDSNYFT
;
A
#
# COMPACT_ATOMS: atom_id res chain seq x y z
N LYS A 1 16.13 -11.50 8.79
CA LYS A 1 15.30 -11.78 7.59
C LYS A 1 14.57 -10.50 7.16
N SER A 2 14.35 -10.31 5.87
CA SER A 2 13.54 -9.20 5.35
C SER A 2 12.09 -9.62 5.09
N THR A 3 11.17 -8.67 5.04
CA THR A 3 9.75 -8.94 4.78
C THR A 3 9.19 -8.01 3.71
N GLY A 4 8.26 -8.53 2.89
CA GLY A 4 7.58 -7.77 1.87
C GLY A 4 6.12 -8.14 1.69
N LEU A 5 5.35 -7.15 1.26
CA LEU A 5 3.92 -7.19 0.98
C LEU A 5 3.69 -6.57 -0.40
N VAL A 6 3.13 -7.35 -1.32
CA VAL A 6 2.70 -6.89 -2.64
C VAL A 6 1.25 -7.29 -2.85
N THR A 7 0.39 -6.34 -3.23
CA THR A 7 -1.02 -6.61 -3.51
C THR A 7 -1.56 -5.70 -4.60
N THR A 8 -2.54 -6.16 -5.37
CA THR A 8 -3.36 -5.28 -6.23
C THR A 8 -4.48 -4.57 -5.46
N THR A 9 -4.70 -4.91 -4.19
CA THR A 9 -5.70 -4.27 -3.34
C THR A 9 -5.14 -3.05 -2.61
N ARG A 10 -5.91 -2.49 -1.67
CA ARG A 10 -5.36 -1.55 -0.70
C ARG A 10 -4.43 -2.31 0.21
N VAL A 11 -3.26 -1.75 0.54
CA VAL A 11 -2.35 -2.40 1.49
C VAL A 11 -2.95 -2.56 2.90
N THR A 12 -4.03 -1.83 3.20
CA THR A 12 -4.88 -1.90 4.39
C THR A 12 -6.06 -2.86 4.27
N HIS A 13 -6.27 -3.50 3.12
CA HIS A 13 -7.31 -4.49 2.92
C HIS A 13 -7.10 -5.71 3.84
N ALA A 14 -8.14 -6.50 4.08
CA ALA A 14 -8.10 -7.58 5.06
C ALA A 14 -6.99 -8.61 4.83
N THR A 15 -6.82 -9.09 3.59
CA THR A 15 -5.80 -10.09 3.25
C THR A 15 -4.37 -9.59 3.56
N PRO A 16 -3.93 -8.41 3.08
CA PRO A 16 -2.61 -7.90 3.43
C PRO A 16 -2.51 -7.50 4.91
N ALA A 17 -3.56 -6.92 5.49
CA ALA A 17 -3.58 -6.49 6.89
C ALA A 17 -3.39 -7.64 7.87
N ALA A 18 -3.82 -8.86 7.54
CA ALA A 18 -3.65 -10.04 8.38
C ALA A 18 -2.17 -10.35 8.71
N LEU A 19 -1.21 -9.82 7.94
CA LEU A 19 0.21 -10.00 8.19
C LEU A 19 0.78 -9.07 9.27
N TYR A 20 0.10 -7.97 9.59
CA TYR A 20 0.69 -6.93 10.43
C TYR A 20 -0.27 -6.23 11.41
N ALA A 21 -1.58 -6.35 11.23
CA ALA A 21 -2.56 -5.59 12.00
C ALA A 21 -3.41 -6.48 12.91
N HIS A 22 -3.80 -5.91 14.04
CA HIS A 22 -4.79 -6.41 14.97
C HIS A 22 -5.89 -5.36 15.12
N ALA A 23 -7.07 -5.65 14.55
CA ALA A 23 -8.22 -4.75 14.62
C ALA A 23 -9.50 -5.55 14.89
N ALA A 24 -10.41 -4.98 15.67
CA ALA A 24 -11.72 -5.58 15.94
C ALA A 24 -12.61 -5.63 14.68
N SER A 25 -12.28 -4.84 13.66
CA SER A 25 -12.97 -4.84 12.37
C SER A 25 -11.98 -4.61 11.24
N ARG A 26 -12.09 -5.42 10.19
CA ARG A 26 -11.32 -5.28 8.94
C ARG A 26 -11.56 -3.94 8.23
N TYR A 27 -12.64 -3.22 8.58
CA TYR A 27 -12.99 -1.96 7.94
C TYR A 27 -12.28 -0.76 8.55
N TRP A 28 -11.56 -0.92 9.67
CA TRP A 28 -10.81 0.15 10.34
C TRP A 28 -9.51 0.49 9.60
N GLU A 29 -9.61 0.67 8.27
CA GLU A 29 -8.47 0.95 7.38
C GLU A 29 -7.86 2.34 7.66
N ASP A 30 -8.68 3.31 8.08
CA ASP A 30 -8.31 4.65 8.53
C ASP A 30 -9.09 5.05 9.80
N ASP A 31 -8.69 6.12 10.47
CA ASP A 31 -9.29 6.63 11.70
C ASP A 31 -10.76 7.05 11.52
N GLY A 32 -11.14 7.49 10.32
CA GLY A 32 -12.53 7.78 9.96
C GLY A 32 -13.43 6.55 10.00
N LYS A 33 -12.88 5.35 9.86
CA LYS A 33 -13.61 4.08 9.98
C LYS A 33 -13.60 3.47 11.38
N VAL A 34 -12.77 3.97 12.28
CA VAL A 34 -12.79 3.60 13.70
C VAL A 34 -13.92 4.36 14.40
N PRO A 35 -14.80 3.69 15.18
CA PRO A 35 -15.84 4.36 15.96
C PRO A 35 -15.24 5.43 16.89
N PRO A 36 -15.88 6.61 17.05
CA PRO A 36 -15.32 7.70 17.84
C PRO A 36 -14.88 7.31 19.26
N ALA A 37 -15.66 6.46 19.93
CA ALA A 37 -15.36 5.97 21.28
C ALA A 37 -14.08 5.11 21.36
N ALA A 38 -13.61 4.54 20.25
CA ALA A 38 -12.44 3.67 20.20
C ALA A 38 -11.19 4.36 19.61
N ARG A 39 -11.30 5.55 19.02
CA ARG A 39 -10.19 6.22 18.31
C ARG A 39 -8.98 6.56 19.20
N THR A 40 -9.22 6.77 20.49
CA THR A 40 -8.15 7.08 21.46
C THR A 40 -7.37 5.84 21.90
N SER A 41 -8.00 4.67 21.90
CA SER A 41 -7.42 3.41 22.37
C SER A 41 -6.99 2.46 21.23
N CYS A 42 -7.58 2.59 20.05
CA CYS A 42 -7.37 1.67 18.93
C CYS A 42 -6.78 2.41 17.74
N LYS A 43 -5.61 1.94 17.28
CA LYS A 43 -5.01 2.41 16.03
C LYS A 43 -5.73 1.80 14.83
N ASP A 44 -5.98 2.62 13.81
CA ASP A 44 -6.40 2.15 12.49
C ASP A 44 -5.30 1.32 11.80
N ILE A 45 -5.69 0.50 10.83
CA ILE A 45 -4.79 -0.43 10.13
C ILE A 45 -3.66 0.33 9.41
N ALA A 46 -3.92 1.48 8.79
CA ALA A 46 -2.88 2.29 8.14
C ALA A 46 -1.80 2.74 9.14
N ARG A 47 -2.19 3.13 10.36
CA ARG A 47 -1.22 3.41 11.44
C ARG A 47 -0.45 2.18 11.87
N GLN A 48 -1.13 1.04 12.09
CA GLN A 48 -0.45 -0.20 12.48
C GLN A 48 0.61 -0.61 11.45
N LEU A 49 0.34 -0.43 10.15
CA LEU A 49 1.29 -0.70 9.08
C LEU A 49 2.59 0.11 9.20
N LEU A 50 2.53 1.39 9.59
CA LEU A 50 3.71 2.27 9.55
C LEU A 50 4.32 2.55 10.93
N GLU A 51 3.59 2.27 12.02
CA GLU A 51 4.00 2.60 13.38
C GLU A 51 4.32 1.39 14.28
N ASP A 52 3.69 0.24 14.05
CA ASP A 52 3.74 -0.91 14.97
C ASP A 52 4.51 -2.09 14.36
N GLU A 53 4.95 -3.03 15.21
CA GLU A 53 5.50 -4.30 14.73
C GLU A 53 4.37 -5.27 14.37
N PRO A 54 4.50 -6.06 13.29
CA PRO A 54 5.65 -6.12 12.38
C PRO A 54 5.65 -5.06 11.26
N GLY A 55 4.57 -4.29 11.10
CA GLY A 55 4.34 -3.37 9.98
C GLY A 55 5.48 -2.39 9.70
N ARG A 56 5.93 -1.64 10.71
CA ARG A 56 6.94 -0.58 10.59
C ARG A 56 8.30 -1.07 10.09
N ASN A 57 8.55 -2.37 10.14
CA ASN A 57 9.78 -3.03 9.70
C ASN A 57 9.63 -3.78 8.37
N ILE A 58 8.45 -3.73 7.73
CA ILE A 58 8.27 -4.30 6.40
C ILE A 58 9.13 -3.51 5.41
N ASN A 59 10.06 -4.20 4.74
CA ASN A 59 11.01 -3.59 3.82
C ASN A 59 10.34 -3.13 2.53
N VAL A 60 9.35 -3.87 2.03
CA VAL A 60 8.68 -3.53 0.78
C VAL A 60 7.17 -3.64 0.96
N VAL A 61 6.46 -2.54 0.73
CA VAL A 61 5.00 -2.48 0.76
C VAL A 61 4.55 -1.87 -0.56
N LEU A 62 3.88 -2.65 -1.41
CA LEU A 62 3.44 -2.23 -2.75
C LEU A 62 1.96 -2.58 -2.95
N GLY A 63 1.15 -1.59 -3.33
CA GLY A 63 -0.25 -1.79 -3.68
C GLY A 63 -0.99 -0.47 -3.84
N GLY A 64 -2.30 -0.46 -3.61
CA GLY A 64 -3.11 0.75 -3.60
C GLY A 64 -3.42 1.27 -2.19
N GLY A 65 -4.33 2.23 -2.11
CA GLY A 65 -4.99 2.67 -0.88
C GLY A 65 -4.50 4.00 -0.33
N ARG A 66 -3.90 4.87 -1.17
CA ARG A 66 -3.35 6.18 -0.78
C ARG A 66 -4.28 6.96 0.13
N ARG A 67 -5.59 6.94 -0.14
CA ARG A 67 -6.61 7.68 0.61
C ARG A 67 -6.59 7.45 2.13
N HIS A 68 -6.12 6.28 2.60
CA HIS A 68 -6.11 5.94 4.03
C HIS A 68 -4.91 6.54 4.79
N PHE A 69 -3.93 7.08 4.06
CA PHE A 69 -2.67 7.56 4.63
C PHE A 69 -2.56 9.09 4.64
N VAL A 70 -3.49 9.80 4.00
CA VAL A 70 -3.47 11.27 3.87
C VAL A 70 -4.73 11.94 4.47
N PRO A 71 -4.62 13.18 4.96
CA PRO A 71 -5.74 13.95 5.52
C PRO A 71 -6.83 14.27 4.51
N LYS A 72 -8.07 14.48 4.99
CA LYS A 72 -9.21 14.96 4.19
C LYS A 72 -9.02 16.27 3.43
N VAL A 73 -7.99 17.06 3.71
CA VAL A 73 -7.73 18.33 2.99
C VAL A 73 -6.70 18.18 1.87
N VAL A 74 -6.11 16.98 1.73
CA VAL A 74 -5.09 16.71 0.72
C VAL A 74 -5.76 16.01 -0.45
N GLN A 75 -5.67 16.63 -1.63
CA GLN A 75 -6.11 16.06 -2.89
C GLN A 75 -5.20 14.92 -3.32
N ASP A 76 -5.78 13.87 -3.91
CA ASP A 76 -4.99 12.79 -4.49
C ASP A 76 -4.23 13.26 -5.73
N VAL A 77 -3.02 12.74 -5.90
CA VAL A 77 -2.08 13.17 -6.95
C VAL A 77 -2.55 12.72 -8.34
N GLU A 78 -3.28 11.61 -8.44
CA GLU A 78 -3.78 11.07 -9.72
C GLU A 78 -5.29 11.28 -9.89
N GLU A 79 -6.02 11.48 -8.79
CA GLU A 79 -7.46 11.77 -8.80
C GLU A 79 -7.76 13.10 -8.06
N PRO A 80 -7.52 14.27 -8.69
CA PRO A 80 -7.56 15.58 -8.00
C PRO A 80 -8.93 15.99 -7.45
N ASP A 81 -10.01 15.35 -7.91
CA ASP A 81 -11.38 15.52 -7.41
C ASP A 81 -11.62 14.76 -6.09
N LYS A 82 -10.67 13.92 -5.67
CA LYS A 82 -10.76 13.11 -4.46
C LYS A 82 -9.79 13.58 -3.39
N GLU A 83 -10.30 13.60 -2.17
CA GLU A 83 -9.53 13.94 -0.97
C GLU A 83 -9.12 12.69 -0.19
N GLY A 84 -8.11 12.84 0.66
CA GLY A 84 -7.77 11.85 1.68
C GLY A 84 -8.92 11.51 2.62
N ARG A 85 -8.73 10.51 3.48
CA ARG A 85 -9.78 10.06 4.42
C ARG A 85 -9.48 10.32 5.88
N ARG A 86 -8.23 10.62 6.21
CA ARG A 86 -7.86 10.77 7.62
C ARG A 86 -8.50 12.01 8.24
N LEU A 87 -9.07 11.84 9.43
CA LEU A 87 -9.73 12.92 10.18
C LEU A 87 -8.79 13.53 11.24
N ASP A 88 -7.71 12.84 11.58
CA ASP A 88 -6.70 13.27 12.55
C ASP A 88 -5.69 14.29 12.01
N GLY A 89 -5.83 14.72 10.75
CA GLY A 89 -4.96 15.72 10.13
C GLY A 89 -3.55 15.21 9.79
N ARG A 90 -3.28 13.90 9.94
CA ARG A 90 -1.94 13.34 9.76
C ARG A 90 -1.68 12.88 8.34
N ASN A 91 -0.49 13.18 7.82
CA ASN A 91 0.03 12.59 6.60
C ASN A 91 1.03 11.47 6.95
N LEU A 92 0.54 10.25 6.98
CA LEU A 92 1.35 9.09 7.39
C LEU A 92 2.48 8.77 6.40
N ILE A 93 2.32 9.12 5.12
CA ILE A 93 3.37 8.93 4.08
C ILE A 93 4.55 9.85 4.36
N GLU A 94 4.27 11.11 4.65
CA GLU A 94 5.30 12.09 5.02
C GLU A 94 5.97 11.74 6.34
N GLU A 95 5.19 11.32 7.34
CA GLU A 95 5.72 10.86 8.62
C GLU A 95 6.64 9.65 8.45
N TRP A 96 6.24 8.65 7.66
CA TRP A 96 7.05 7.47 7.36
C TRP A 96 8.37 7.86 6.67
N SER A 97 8.30 8.74 5.66
CA SER A 97 9.48 9.20 4.92
C SER A 97 10.43 9.98 5.84
N ARG A 98 9.89 10.88 6.66
CA ARG A 98 10.63 11.67 7.64
C ARG A 98 11.31 10.77 8.68
N ASN A 99 10.60 9.78 9.22
CA ASN A 99 11.13 8.85 10.23
C ASN A 99 12.25 7.97 9.68
N HIS A 100 12.20 7.55 8.42
CA HIS A 100 13.31 6.83 7.79
C HIS A 100 14.52 7.72 7.54
N ARG A 101 14.30 8.96 7.06
CA ARG A 101 15.37 9.95 6.88
C ARG A 101 16.09 10.25 8.20
N LEU A 102 15.36 10.46 9.29
CA LEU A 102 15.93 10.71 10.62
C LEU A 102 16.78 9.54 11.14
N ARG A 103 16.43 8.30 10.75
CA ARG A 103 17.19 7.08 11.08
C ARG A 103 18.31 6.76 10.09
N ASN A 104 18.57 7.63 9.12
CA ASN A 104 19.52 7.42 8.02
C ASN A 104 19.28 6.09 7.27
N VAL A 105 18.01 5.69 7.12
CA VAL A 105 17.63 4.50 6.37
C VAL A 105 17.32 4.90 4.94
N ALA A 106 17.93 4.21 3.97
CA ALA A 106 17.66 4.41 2.55
C ALA A 106 16.23 3.93 2.21
N ALA A 107 15.27 4.84 2.31
CA ALA A 107 13.86 4.59 2.06
C ALA A 107 13.33 5.48 0.94
N LYS A 108 12.35 4.98 0.17
CA LYS A 108 11.70 5.75 -0.89
C LYS A 108 10.21 5.49 -0.90
N PHE A 109 9.43 6.57 -1.01
CA PHE A 109 8.01 6.53 -1.33
C PHE A 109 7.83 6.75 -2.83
N VAL A 110 6.90 6.01 -3.45
CA VAL A 110 6.51 6.16 -4.86
C VAL A 110 4.98 6.05 -4.99
N ALA A 111 4.40 6.81 -5.91
CA ALA A 111 2.97 6.89 -6.11
C ALA A 111 2.50 6.47 -7.51
N ASN A 112 3.40 6.33 -8.49
CA ASN A 112 3.06 5.99 -9.88
C ASN A 112 4.14 5.14 -10.56
N LYS A 113 3.87 4.67 -11.78
CA LYS A 113 4.78 3.81 -12.57
C LYS A 113 6.14 4.45 -12.81
N GLU A 114 6.19 5.70 -13.23
CA GLU A 114 7.46 6.39 -13.51
C GLU A 114 8.37 6.43 -12.27
N GLN A 115 7.83 6.84 -11.12
CA GLN A 115 8.57 6.87 -9.87
C GLN A 115 9.05 5.48 -9.45
N PHE A 116 8.21 4.47 -9.64
CA PHE A 116 8.51 3.06 -9.37
C PHE A 116 9.65 2.53 -10.25
N ASP A 117 9.62 2.83 -11.55
CA ASP A 117 10.66 2.41 -12.49
C ASP A 117 12.00 3.05 -12.16
N ASN A 118 11.98 4.33 -11.76
CA ASN A 118 13.14 5.10 -11.31
C ASN A 118 13.72 4.67 -9.93
N VAL A 119 13.15 3.66 -9.28
CA VAL A 119 13.76 3.05 -8.08
C VAL A 119 14.86 2.08 -8.48
N ASP A 120 16.11 2.39 -8.11
CA ASP A 120 17.22 1.44 -8.12
C ASP A 120 17.13 0.53 -6.87
N PRO A 121 16.75 -0.75 -7.03
CA PRO A 121 16.55 -1.66 -5.90
C PRO A 121 17.83 -1.95 -5.12
N ARG A 122 19.01 -1.69 -5.70
CA ARG A 122 20.31 -1.85 -5.03
C ARG A 122 20.51 -0.80 -3.95
N LYS A 123 20.00 0.42 -4.16
CA LYS A 123 20.23 1.59 -3.31
C LYS A 123 19.18 1.81 -2.22
N VAL A 124 18.03 1.13 -2.31
CA VAL A 124 16.90 1.31 -1.39
C VAL A 124 16.70 0.07 -0.54
N ASN A 125 16.54 0.26 0.78
CA ASN A 125 16.28 -0.80 1.74
C ASN A 125 14.81 -0.84 2.18
N HIS A 126 14.10 0.27 2.06
CA HIS A 126 12.66 0.36 2.33
C HIS A 126 11.91 1.04 1.18
N LEU A 127 10.88 0.38 0.64
CA LEU A 127 10.07 0.91 -0.45
C LEU A 127 8.59 0.87 -0.08
N LEU A 128 7.96 2.04 -0.04
CA LEU A 128 6.52 2.19 0.09
C LEU A 128 5.95 2.67 -1.25
N GLY A 129 5.18 1.84 -1.92
CA GLY A 129 4.53 2.13 -3.19
C GLY A 129 3.02 2.08 -3.05
N LEU A 130 2.36 3.23 -3.21
CA LEU A 130 0.90 3.35 -3.15
C LEU A 130 0.38 3.91 -4.48
N PHE A 131 -0.05 3.02 -5.37
CA PHE A 131 -0.27 3.32 -6.79
C PHE A 131 -1.68 3.75 -7.14
N SER A 132 -2.66 3.57 -6.26
CA SER A 132 -4.02 4.04 -6.51
C SER A 132 -4.64 4.65 -5.26
N TYR A 133 -5.61 5.56 -5.45
CA TYR A 133 -6.45 6.11 -4.38
C TYR A 133 -7.09 4.99 -3.55
N SER A 134 -7.55 3.91 -4.20
CA SER A 134 -8.25 2.77 -3.58
C SER A 134 -7.58 1.44 -3.95
N HIS A 135 -8.31 0.46 -4.49
CA HIS A 135 -7.69 -0.72 -5.11
C HIS A 135 -7.02 -0.31 -6.42
N MET A 136 -5.94 -0.98 -6.81
CA MET A 136 -5.36 -0.78 -8.14
C MET A 136 -6.32 -1.30 -9.20
N ASP A 137 -6.26 -0.71 -10.39
CA ASP A 137 -7.08 -1.13 -11.52
C ASP A 137 -6.66 -2.52 -12.04
N PHE A 138 -7.61 -3.24 -12.63
CA PHE A 138 -7.34 -4.57 -13.15
C PHE A 138 -6.45 -4.51 -14.40
N ASN A 139 -5.64 -5.55 -14.63
CA ASN A 139 -4.64 -5.59 -15.72
C ASN A 139 -5.19 -5.28 -17.12
N VAL A 140 -6.48 -5.53 -17.39
CA VAL A 140 -7.13 -5.27 -18.70
C VAL A 140 -7.43 -3.78 -18.90
N ASP A 141 -7.73 -3.06 -17.82
CA ASP A 141 -8.07 -1.64 -17.85
C ASP A 141 -6.90 -0.74 -17.37
N ARG A 142 -5.78 -1.36 -16.95
CA ARG A 142 -4.61 -0.66 -16.42
C ARG A 142 -3.97 0.18 -17.52
N ASN A 143 -3.92 1.49 -17.31
CA ASN A 143 -3.11 2.38 -18.12
C ASN A 143 -1.63 1.96 -17.98
N THR A 144 -1.02 1.46 -19.06
CA THR A 144 0.38 1.02 -19.07
C THR A 144 1.36 2.13 -19.41
N ASN A 145 0.88 3.36 -19.63
CA ASN A 145 1.74 4.52 -19.91
C ASN A 145 2.48 4.96 -18.64
N GLY A 146 3.46 5.86 -18.79
CA GLY A 146 4.33 6.30 -17.67
C GLY A 146 3.59 6.90 -16.46
N SER A 147 2.37 7.40 -16.65
CA SER A 147 1.50 7.93 -15.61
C SER A 147 0.51 6.91 -15.00
N GLY A 148 0.64 5.63 -15.35
CA GLY A 148 -0.24 4.57 -14.85
C GLY A 148 0.35 3.78 -13.68
N ASP A 149 -0.11 2.53 -13.53
CA ASP A 149 0.23 1.66 -12.40
C ASP A 149 1.24 0.58 -12.80
N PRO A 150 2.16 0.14 -11.91
CA PRO A 150 2.96 -1.07 -12.12
C PRO A 150 2.10 -2.33 -12.01
N SER A 151 2.49 -3.38 -12.73
CA SER A 151 1.76 -4.65 -12.71
C SER A 151 2.13 -5.42 -11.46
N LEU A 152 1.30 -6.39 -11.09
CA LEU A 152 1.63 -7.32 -10.02
C LEU A 152 3.00 -7.99 -10.24
N ALA A 153 3.30 -8.36 -11.49
CA ALA A 153 4.59 -8.96 -11.85
C ALA A 153 5.75 -7.97 -11.66
N GLU A 154 5.63 -6.74 -12.14
CA GLU A 154 6.65 -5.69 -11.97
C GLU A 154 6.90 -5.39 -10.49
N MET A 155 5.83 -5.19 -9.72
CA MET A 155 5.91 -4.97 -8.27
C MET A 155 6.62 -6.13 -7.57
N THR A 156 6.24 -7.38 -7.90
CA THR A 156 6.85 -8.59 -7.34
C THR A 156 8.34 -8.68 -7.66
N ILE A 157 8.74 -8.43 -8.91
CA ILE A 157 10.15 -8.46 -9.33
C ILE A 157 10.95 -7.39 -8.58
N LYS A 158 10.44 -6.17 -8.45
CA LYS A 158 11.12 -5.10 -7.70
C LYS A 158 11.24 -5.44 -6.21
N ALA A 159 10.19 -5.98 -5.60
CA ALA A 159 10.21 -6.44 -4.22
C ALA A 159 11.27 -7.51 -4.00
N LEU A 160 11.30 -8.55 -4.84
CA LEU A 160 12.32 -9.60 -4.79
C LEU A 160 13.73 -9.03 -4.88
N ARG A 161 14.00 -8.10 -5.80
CA ARG A 161 15.32 -7.47 -5.96
C ARG A 161 15.78 -6.68 -4.73
N ILE A 162 14.86 -6.09 -3.98
CA ILE A 162 15.19 -5.37 -2.73
C ILE A 162 15.40 -6.37 -1.59
N LEU A 163 14.50 -7.33 -1.42
CA LEU A 163 14.50 -8.29 -0.31
C LEU A 163 15.65 -9.29 -0.40
N ALA A 164 16.02 -9.73 -1.61
CA ALA A 164 17.10 -10.70 -1.84
C ALA A 164 18.49 -10.18 -1.45
N LYS A 165 18.63 -8.89 -1.14
CA LYS A 165 19.88 -8.33 -0.59
C LYS A 165 20.19 -8.82 0.82
N ASN A 166 19.20 -9.34 1.54
CA ASN A 166 19.38 -9.88 2.88
C ASN A 166 19.81 -11.35 2.81
N SER A 167 21.06 -11.64 3.17
CA SER A 167 21.63 -13.01 3.17
C SER A 167 20.93 -13.96 4.13
N GLU A 168 20.25 -13.44 5.17
CA GLU A 168 19.48 -14.24 6.13
C GLU A 168 18.14 -14.72 5.55
N GLY A 169 17.81 -14.31 4.32
CA GLY A 169 16.57 -14.64 3.62
C GLY A 169 15.44 -13.65 3.85
N TYR A 170 14.29 -13.93 3.23
CA TYR A 170 13.13 -13.07 3.26
C TYR A 170 11.81 -13.84 3.24
N PHE A 171 10.74 -13.15 3.65
CA PHE A 171 9.36 -13.54 3.41
C PHE A 171 8.72 -12.52 2.47
N LEU A 172 8.00 -12.98 1.45
CA LEU A 172 7.27 -12.11 0.53
C LEU A 172 5.86 -12.66 0.35
N PHE A 173 4.87 -11.83 0.67
CA PHE A 173 3.47 -12.08 0.37
C PHE A 173 3.09 -11.36 -0.93
N VAL A 174 2.41 -12.07 -1.83
CA VAL A 174 1.91 -11.54 -3.10
C VAL A 174 0.43 -11.90 -3.26
N GLU A 175 -0.43 -10.89 -3.36
CA GLU A 175 -1.87 -11.05 -3.60
C GLU A 175 -2.27 -10.44 -4.95
N GLY A 176 -2.87 -11.27 -5.80
CA GLY A 176 -3.59 -10.80 -6.99
C GLY A 176 -5.09 -10.99 -6.78
N THR A 177 -5.86 -9.91 -6.80
CA THR A 177 -7.32 -9.99 -6.71
C THR A 177 -7.96 -9.78 -8.07
N TYR A 178 -8.90 -10.66 -8.40
CA TYR A 178 -9.85 -10.42 -9.48
C TYR A 178 -10.96 -9.50 -8.95
N ASN A 179 -10.80 -8.19 -9.10
CA ASN A 179 -11.90 -7.26 -8.84
C ASN A 179 -12.73 -7.14 -10.13
N THR A 180 -13.87 -7.83 -10.18
CA THR A 180 -14.95 -7.54 -11.12
C THR A 180 -15.67 -6.29 -10.63
N SER A 181 -15.19 -5.10 -11.01
CA SER A 181 -15.95 -3.88 -10.79
C SER A 181 -17.27 -3.94 -11.59
N GLY A 182 -18.35 -4.35 -10.94
CA GLY A 182 -19.72 -3.99 -11.30
C GLY A 182 -20.31 -4.58 -12.58
N LYS A 183 -19.79 -5.67 -13.14
CA LYS A 183 -20.55 -6.46 -14.14
C LYS A 183 -21.14 -7.68 -13.44
N THR A 184 -22.47 -7.69 -13.35
CA THR A 184 -23.31 -8.87 -13.11
C THR A 184 -22.70 -10.09 -13.81
N TYR A 185 -22.72 -11.24 -13.12
CA TYR A 185 -22.47 -12.53 -13.75
C TYR A 185 -23.35 -12.65 -14.99
N ASP A 186 -22.77 -12.50 -16.18
CA ASP A 186 -23.37 -13.05 -17.39
C ASP A 186 -22.83 -14.47 -17.51
N SER A 187 -23.57 -15.39 -16.90
CA SER A 187 -23.37 -16.83 -16.99
C SER A 187 -23.73 -17.29 -18.40
N ASN A 188 -22.86 -17.04 -19.39
CA ASN A 188 -23.07 -17.49 -20.77
C ASN A 188 -21.79 -18.00 -21.43
N TYR A 189 -20.98 -18.76 -20.69
CA TYR A 189 -19.92 -19.59 -21.28
C TYR A 189 -19.95 -21.01 -20.71
N PHE A 190 -21.12 -21.64 -20.81
CA PHE A 190 -21.25 -23.10 -20.96
C PHE A 190 -22.52 -23.41 -21.76
N THR A 191 -22.39 -23.34 -23.09
CA THR A 191 -23.03 -24.24 -24.05
C THR A 191 -22.12 -24.37 -25.25
#